data_AF-J8PL04-F1
#
_entry.id   AF-J8PL04-F1
#
_cell.length_a   1.000
_cell.length_b   1.000
_cell.length_c   1.000
_cell.angle_alpha   90.00
_cell.angle_beta   90.00
_cell.angle_gamma   90.00
#
_symmetry.space_group_name_H-M   'P 1'
#
loop_
_entity.id
_entity.type
_entity.pdbx_description
1 polymer ?
#
loop_
_entity_poly.entity_id
_entity_poly.type
_entity_poly.pdbx_seq_one_letter_code
_entity_poly.pdbx_strand_id
1 'polypeptide(L)'
;MGKPSVTVTTAKAIINSEYTLIKSHSKYKLPAHLVKLDASTSEGRITVAKLFYRRFMRLMPFVSNVKMVRDTYRDYLRYKFIRENYELKRYLVFNPTELGSKNNAELISSTECGDKPLPVQEMQRTLEFVLKSCSYLPETKDQKWDIARDNTYCRQILKNLLTMQYEKYRSDRHRGVGHDELDVKFSHLRTTFDPLTKLNKGDKKKIPLFKVFSDFDTTLVYLNESLGTRL
;
A
#
# COMPACT_ATOMS: atom_id res chain seq x y z
N MET A 1 -3.34 -11.97 -46.45
CA MET A 1 -2.02 -12.39 -45.93
C MET A 1 -1.45 -11.25 -45.10
N GLY A 2 -1.45 -11.37 -43.77
CA GLY A 2 -0.99 -10.32 -42.86
C GLY A 2 0.53 -10.21 -42.82
N LYS A 3 1.07 -8.99 -42.78
CA LYS A 3 2.52 -8.73 -42.67
C LYS A 3 3.11 -9.43 -41.43
N PRO A 4 4.32 -10.00 -41.50
CA PRO A 4 4.97 -10.58 -40.33
C PRO A 4 5.27 -9.48 -39.30
N SER A 5 4.76 -9.66 -38.08
CA SER A 5 5.10 -8.81 -36.95
C SER A 5 6.57 -9.01 -36.60
N VAL A 6 7.38 -7.96 -36.72
CA VAL A 6 8.81 -7.98 -36.41
C VAL A 6 9.00 -8.41 -34.94
N THR A 7 9.53 -9.61 -34.74
CA THR A 7 9.84 -10.15 -33.41
C THR A 7 11.28 -9.79 -33.09
N VAL A 8 11.49 -8.93 -32.10
CA VAL A 8 12.83 -8.52 -31.66
C VAL A 8 13.19 -9.26 -30.37
N THR A 9 14.17 -10.16 -30.44
CA THR A 9 14.71 -10.89 -29.29
C THR A 9 15.81 -10.08 -28.60
N THR A 10 15.70 -9.85 -27.28
CA THR A 10 16.76 -9.21 -26.49
C THR A 10 16.81 -9.73 -25.06
N ALA A 11 18.02 -9.89 -24.51
CA ALA A 11 18.28 -10.40 -23.16
C ALA A 11 17.86 -9.46 -22.01
N LYS A 12 17.31 -8.27 -22.32
CA LYS A 12 16.96 -7.22 -21.34
C LYS A 12 15.44 -6.95 -21.23
N ALA A 13 14.60 -7.83 -21.78
CA ALA A 13 13.15 -7.65 -21.82
C ALA A 13 12.41 -8.39 -20.69
N ILE A 14 11.38 -7.75 -20.12
CA ILE A 14 10.32 -8.38 -19.31
C ILE A 14 9.03 -8.18 -20.09
N ILE A 15 8.19 -9.22 -20.20
CA ILE A 15 7.02 -9.30 -21.09
C ILE A 15 5.75 -9.39 -20.25
N ASN A 16 4.66 -8.71 -20.66
CA ASN A 16 3.30 -8.93 -20.13
C ASN A 16 2.38 -9.53 -21.21
N SER A 17 1.13 -9.83 -20.84
CA SER A 17 0.14 -10.51 -21.69
C SER A 17 -0.36 -9.71 -22.91
N GLU A 18 -0.04 -8.42 -23.06
CA GLU A 18 -0.60 -7.56 -24.13
C GLU A 18 0.44 -6.64 -24.83
N TYR A 19 1.75 -6.88 -24.65
CA TYR A 19 2.89 -6.07 -25.13
C TYR A 19 3.21 -4.78 -24.34
N THR A 20 4.40 -4.71 -23.73
CA THR A 20 5.27 -3.51 -23.77
C THR A 20 6.72 -3.83 -23.37
N LEU A 21 7.65 -3.55 -24.28
CA LEU A 21 9.10 -3.56 -24.03
C LEU A 21 9.49 -2.30 -23.23
N ILE A 22 9.67 -2.42 -21.92
CA ILE A 22 10.21 -1.31 -21.11
C ILE A 22 11.73 -1.22 -21.34
N LYS A 23 12.17 -0.35 -22.26
CA LYS A 23 13.60 -0.13 -22.59
C LYS A 23 14.41 0.51 -21.44
N SER A 24 13.77 1.14 -20.45
CA SER A 24 14.43 1.91 -19.38
C SER A 24 13.93 1.48 -17.99
N HIS A 25 14.51 0.39 -17.47
CA HIS A 25 14.19 -0.16 -16.13
C HIS A 25 14.57 0.78 -14.97
N SER A 26 15.54 1.67 -15.18
CA SER A 26 16.06 2.60 -14.17
C SER A 26 15.03 3.60 -13.64
N LYS A 27 13.96 3.86 -14.40
CA LYS A 27 12.87 4.77 -13.99
C LYS A 27 11.93 4.16 -12.95
N TYR A 28 11.92 2.83 -12.84
CA TYR A 28 11.01 2.06 -12.00
C TYR A 28 11.72 1.43 -10.80
N LYS A 29 12.99 1.01 -10.97
CA LYS A 29 13.81 0.48 -9.89
C LYS A 29 14.53 1.58 -9.11
N LEU A 30 14.91 1.29 -7.87
CA LEU A 30 15.86 2.12 -7.15
C LEU A 30 17.26 1.94 -7.79
N PRO A 31 17.98 3.03 -8.15
CA PRO A 31 19.35 2.94 -8.63
C PRO A 31 20.26 2.27 -7.59
N ALA A 32 21.13 1.36 -8.02
CA ALA A 32 22.01 0.59 -7.13
C ALA A 32 23.00 1.46 -6.32
N HIS A 33 23.29 2.68 -6.77
CA HIS A 33 24.13 3.64 -6.02
C HIS A 33 23.39 4.38 -4.91
N LEU A 34 22.05 4.27 -4.85
CA LEU A 34 21.21 4.86 -3.81
C LEU A 34 20.88 3.85 -2.70
N VAL A 35 21.74 2.85 -2.47
CA VAL A 35 21.59 1.90 -1.36
C VAL A 35 21.81 2.60 0.00
N LYS A 36 22.55 3.71 0.02
CA LYS A 36 22.69 4.61 1.18
C LYS A 36 22.02 5.95 0.87
N LEU A 37 20.69 5.99 0.96
CA LEU A 37 19.96 7.25 0.90
C LEU A 37 20.16 7.99 2.22
N ASP A 38 20.73 9.19 2.15
CA ASP A 38 20.81 10.06 3.31
C ASP A 38 19.42 10.63 3.63
N ALA A 39 18.73 9.97 4.55
CA ALA A 39 17.46 10.40 5.12
C ALA A 39 17.65 10.99 6.53
N SER A 40 18.90 11.34 6.92
CA SER A 40 19.19 11.89 8.25
C SER A 40 18.83 13.37 8.35
N THR A 41 18.96 14.11 7.25
CA THR A 41 18.60 15.53 7.16
C THR A 41 17.15 15.74 6.72
N SER A 42 16.54 16.88 7.07
CA SER A 42 15.18 17.22 6.64
C SER A 42 15.05 17.27 5.11
N GLU A 43 16.02 17.89 4.42
CA GLU A 43 16.05 17.95 2.95
C GLU A 43 16.26 16.58 2.30
N GLY A 44 17.11 15.75 2.91
CA GLY A 44 17.33 14.36 2.52
C GLY A 44 16.03 13.56 2.57
N ARG A 45 15.29 13.63 3.69
CA ARG A 45 13.99 12.94 3.85
C ARG A 45 12.98 13.33 2.77
N ILE A 46 12.83 14.62 2.49
CA ILE A 46 11.92 15.11 1.43
C ILE A 46 12.35 14.57 0.06
N THR A 47 13.65 14.58 -0.22
CA THR A 47 14.20 14.09 -1.49
C THR A 47 13.94 12.60 -1.66
N VAL A 48 14.19 11.80 -0.63
CA VAL A 48 13.95 10.36 -0.60
C VAL A 48 12.46 10.04 -0.77
N ALA A 49 11.59 10.71 -0.01
CA ALA A 49 10.15 10.52 -0.12
C ALA A 49 9.64 10.83 -1.53
N LYS A 50 10.06 11.97 -2.13
CA LYS A 50 9.73 12.32 -3.52
C LYS A 50 10.25 11.27 -4.51
N LEU A 51 11.42 10.71 -4.26
CA LEU A 51 12.05 9.70 -5.10
C LEU A 51 11.24 8.40 -5.17
N PHE A 52 10.75 7.92 -4.03
CA PHE A 52 9.88 6.75 -3.94
C PHE A 52 8.49 7.05 -4.52
N TYR A 53 7.86 8.15 -4.11
CA TYR A 53 6.54 8.55 -4.59
C TYR A 53 6.48 8.60 -6.13
N ARG A 54 7.49 9.22 -6.77
CA ARG A 54 7.59 9.26 -8.24
C ARG A 54 7.65 7.87 -8.87
N ARG A 55 8.32 6.90 -8.23
CA ARG A 55 8.42 5.53 -8.74
C ARG A 55 7.10 4.78 -8.61
N PHE A 56 6.46 4.86 -7.44
CA PHE A 56 5.13 4.29 -7.26
C PHE A 56 4.12 4.86 -8.27
N MET A 57 4.13 6.18 -8.51
CA MET A 57 3.28 6.83 -9.51
C MET A 57 3.57 6.36 -10.94
N ARG A 58 4.84 6.12 -11.29
CA ARG A 58 5.21 5.56 -12.60
C ARG A 58 4.73 4.13 -12.79
N LEU A 59 4.51 3.38 -11.72
CA LEU A 59 3.98 2.02 -11.79
C LEU A 59 2.47 1.98 -12.02
N MET A 60 1.75 3.08 -11.79
CA MET A 60 0.29 3.18 -11.93
C MET A 60 -0.26 2.61 -13.26
N PRO A 61 0.35 2.84 -14.45
CA PRO A 61 -0.16 2.26 -15.69
C PRO A 61 -0.10 0.73 -15.72
N PHE A 62 0.79 0.11 -14.96
CA PHE A 62 0.99 -1.35 -14.91
C PHE A 62 0.16 -2.03 -13.81
N VAL A 63 -0.36 -1.27 -12.86
CA VAL A 63 -1.25 -1.80 -11.79
C VAL A 63 -2.57 -2.29 -12.38
N SER A 64 -3.15 -1.53 -13.31
CA SER A 64 -4.40 -1.91 -13.99
C SER A 64 -4.66 -1.05 -15.23
N ASN A 65 -5.32 -1.65 -16.23
CA ASN A 65 -5.86 -0.91 -17.38
C ASN A 65 -7.13 -0.11 -17.00
N VAL A 66 -7.83 -0.50 -15.94
CA VAL A 66 -9.09 0.13 -15.51
C VAL A 66 -8.82 1.49 -14.86
N LYS A 67 -9.44 2.56 -15.40
CA LYS A 67 -9.27 3.94 -14.89
C LYS A 67 -9.57 4.06 -13.40
N MET A 68 -10.71 3.52 -12.95
CA MET A 68 -11.14 3.56 -11.54
C MET A 68 -10.09 2.94 -10.60
N VAL A 69 -9.45 1.83 -10.99
CA VAL A 69 -8.42 1.17 -10.18
C VAL A 69 -7.14 2.03 -10.12
N ARG A 70 -6.76 2.68 -11.23
CA ARG A 70 -5.62 3.61 -11.28
C ARG A 70 -5.85 4.86 -10.44
N ASP A 71 -7.05 5.43 -10.48
CA ASP A 71 -7.43 6.56 -9.65
C ASP A 71 -7.39 6.18 -8.16
N THR A 72 -7.92 5.01 -7.81
CA THR A 72 -7.83 4.45 -6.44
C THR A 72 -6.39 4.28 -5.99
N TYR A 73 -5.52 3.73 -6.85
CA TYR A 73 -4.10 3.57 -6.54
C TYR A 73 -3.37 4.91 -6.37
N ARG A 74 -3.69 5.92 -7.18
CA ARG A 74 -3.14 7.27 -7.00
C ARG A 74 -3.55 7.86 -5.64
N ASP A 75 -4.83 7.78 -5.32
CA ASP A 75 -5.36 8.37 -4.10
C ASP A 75 -4.85 7.62 -2.86
N TYR A 76 -4.69 6.31 -2.98
CA TYR A 76 -3.98 5.47 -2.02
C TYR A 76 -2.55 5.96 -1.75
N LEU A 77 -1.74 6.14 -2.80
CA LEU A 77 -0.36 6.64 -2.64
C LEU A 77 -0.30 8.03 -2.00
N ARG A 78 -1.23 8.93 -2.37
CA ARG A 78 -1.32 10.25 -1.75
C ARG A 78 -1.62 10.14 -0.26
N TYR A 79 -2.57 9.28 0.11
CA TYR A 79 -2.87 9.00 1.49
C TYR A 79 -1.63 8.49 2.25
N LYS A 80 -0.94 7.46 1.73
CA LYS A 80 0.24 6.87 2.37
C LYS A 80 1.39 7.86 2.60
N PHE A 81 1.64 8.75 1.63
CA PHE A 81 2.77 9.68 1.71
C PHE A 81 2.47 11.00 2.42
N ILE A 82 1.20 11.41 2.50
CA ILE A 82 0.81 12.74 3.03
C ILE A 82 0.10 12.63 4.37
N ARG A 83 -0.71 11.58 4.58
CA ARG A 83 -1.70 11.55 5.66
C ARG A 83 -1.55 10.38 6.62
N GLU A 84 -1.11 9.22 6.14
CA GLU A 84 -1.14 8.01 6.97
C GLU A 84 -0.16 8.09 8.15
N ASN A 85 -0.69 7.99 9.37
CA ASN A 85 0.11 7.71 10.56
C ASN A 85 0.19 6.21 10.81
N TYR A 86 1.05 5.53 10.06
CA TYR A 86 1.19 4.07 10.14
C TYR A 86 1.65 3.61 11.53
N GLU A 87 2.46 4.39 12.25
CA GLU A 87 2.89 4.04 13.62
C GLU A 87 1.70 3.96 14.56
N LEU A 88 0.74 4.89 14.43
CA LEU A 88 -0.49 4.84 15.19
C LEU A 88 -1.32 3.61 14.81
N LYS A 89 -1.46 3.34 13.50
CA LYS A 89 -2.18 2.16 13.01
C LYS A 89 -1.57 0.86 13.56
N ARG A 90 -0.24 0.75 13.51
CA ARG A 90 0.53 -0.38 14.03
C ARG A 90 0.37 -0.53 15.55
N TYR A 91 0.48 0.58 16.29
CA TYR A 91 0.30 0.59 17.74
C TYR A 91 -1.08 0.05 18.15
N LEU A 92 -2.14 0.51 17.47
CA LEU A 92 -3.52 0.08 17.74
C LEU A 92 -3.75 -1.41 17.48
N VAL A 93 -3.05 -2.01 16.50
CA VAL A 93 -3.15 -3.45 16.21
C VAL A 93 -2.42 -4.29 17.26
N PHE A 94 -1.22 -3.89 17.68
CA PHE A 94 -0.41 -4.67 18.63
C PHE A 94 -0.73 -4.42 20.10
N ASN A 95 -1.34 -3.29 20.43
CA ASN A 95 -1.71 -2.91 21.79
C ASN A 95 -3.23 -2.69 21.91
N PRO A 96 -4.05 -3.72 21.63
CA PRO A 96 -5.51 -3.59 21.66
C PRO A 96 -6.07 -3.28 23.05
N THR A 97 -5.37 -3.72 24.11
CA THR A 97 -5.83 -3.70 25.50
C THR A 97 -5.30 -2.50 26.30
N GLU A 98 -4.29 -1.79 25.80
CA GLU A 98 -3.66 -0.68 26.52
C GLU A 98 -4.43 0.64 26.35
N LEU A 99 -5.63 0.70 26.95
CA LEU A 99 -6.27 1.98 27.25
C LEU A 99 -5.52 2.77 28.36
N GLY A 100 -4.44 2.19 28.92
CA GLY A 100 -3.66 2.72 30.05
C GLY A 100 -2.61 3.77 29.69
N SER A 101 -2.26 3.94 28.41
CA SER A 101 -1.41 5.05 27.97
C SER A 101 -2.05 5.80 26.81
N LYS A 102 -3.22 6.42 27.08
CA LYS A 102 -3.76 7.48 26.20
C LYS A 102 -2.67 8.48 25.82
N ASN A 103 -1.77 8.77 26.76
CA ASN A 103 -0.59 9.61 26.57
C ASN A 103 0.31 9.14 25.42
N ASN A 104 0.61 7.83 25.27
CA ASN A 104 1.48 7.34 24.19
C ASN A 104 0.80 7.37 22.82
N ALA A 105 -0.47 6.97 22.73
CA ALA A 105 -1.22 7.03 21.48
C ALA A 105 -1.46 8.48 21.03
N GLU A 106 -1.78 9.37 21.98
CA GLU A 106 -1.91 10.80 21.73
C GLU A 106 -0.57 11.41 21.30
N LEU A 107 0.54 11.07 21.96
CA LEU A 107 1.89 11.50 21.57
C LEU A 107 2.26 11.03 20.16
N ILE A 108 1.97 9.77 19.80
CA ILE A 108 2.22 9.22 18.46
C ILE A 108 1.33 9.90 17.40
N SER A 109 0.12 10.32 17.78
CA SER A 109 -0.83 11.03 16.92
C SER A 109 -0.50 12.52 16.75
N SER A 110 0.08 13.16 17.77
CA SER A 110 0.46 14.57 17.79
C SER A 110 1.85 14.83 17.21
N THR A 111 2.70 13.80 17.14
CA THR A 111 4.00 13.90 16.46
C THR A 111 3.78 14.14 14.98
N GLU A 112 4.16 15.32 14.48
CA GLU A 112 4.05 15.66 13.07
C GLU A 112 4.81 14.63 12.21
N CYS A 113 4.24 14.29 11.06
CA CYS A 113 4.82 13.32 10.12
C CYS A 113 6.27 13.68 9.69
N GLY A 114 6.66 14.95 9.87
CA GLY A 114 7.99 15.49 9.58
C GLY A 114 9.08 15.15 10.61
N ASP A 115 8.76 14.61 11.78
CA ASP A 115 9.76 14.33 12.84
C ASP A 115 10.16 12.86 12.93
N LYS A 116 9.36 11.95 12.35
CA LYS A 116 9.67 10.52 12.37
C LYS A 116 10.77 10.19 11.34
N PRO A 117 11.69 9.26 11.66
CA PRO A 117 12.66 8.78 10.69
C PRO A 117 11.93 8.11 9.52
N LEU A 118 12.37 8.42 8.30
CA LEU A 118 11.76 7.84 7.11
C LEU A 118 12.13 6.34 7.02
N PRO A 119 11.16 5.41 6.91
CA PRO A 119 11.45 3.98 6.93
C PRO A 119 11.94 3.50 5.56
N VAL A 120 13.17 3.89 5.19
CA VAL A 120 13.72 3.69 3.84
C VAL A 120 13.69 2.21 3.43
N GLN A 121 14.06 1.29 4.33
CA GLN A 121 14.08 -0.14 4.04
C GLN A 121 12.67 -0.69 3.75
N GLU A 122 11.67 -0.29 4.54
CA GLU A 122 10.28 -0.71 4.32
C GLU A 122 9.77 -0.17 2.99
N MET A 123 10.07 1.09 2.66
CA MET A 123 9.71 1.69 1.38
C MET A 123 10.35 0.98 0.19
N GLN A 124 11.61 0.53 0.33
CA GLN A 124 12.29 -0.29 -0.69
C GLN A 124 11.57 -1.61 -0.90
N ARG A 125 11.28 -2.35 0.17
CA ARG A 125 10.55 -3.62 0.10
C ARG A 125 9.14 -3.45 -0.45
N THR A 126 8.43 -2.38 -0.07
CA THR A 126 7.13 -2.03 -0.63
C THR A 126 7.23 -1.75 -2.14
N LEU A 127 8.26 -1.03 -2.59
CA LEU A 127 8.45 -0.77 -4.02
C LEU A 127 8.72 -2.07 -4.79
N GLU A 128 9.56 -2.96 -4.24
CA GLU A 128 9.83 -4.28 -4.82
C GLU A 128 8.56 -5.14 -4.87
N PHE A 129 7.73 -5.11 -3.83
CA PHE A 129 6.44 -5.77 -3.79
C PHE A 129 5.53 -5.29 -4.93
N VAL A 130 5.38 -3.98 -5.11
CA VAL A 130 4.54 -3.40 -6.18
C VAL A 130 5.14 -3.68 -7.57
N LEU A 131 6.47 -3.74 -7.68
CA LEU A 131 7.12 -4.17 -8.92
C LEU A 131 6.79 -5.63 -9.26
N LYS A 132 6.84 -6.54 -8.28
CA LYS A 132 6.43 -7.94 -8.44
C LYS A 132 4.96 -8.06 -8.82
N SER A 133 4.07 -7.32 -8.15
CA SER A 133 2.63 -7.35 -8.44
C SER A 133 2.29 -6.92 -9.88
N CYS A 134 3.07 -6.00 -10.43
CA CYS A 134 2.91 -5.51 -11.81
C CYS A 134 3.68 -6.35 -12.84
N SER A 135 4.59 -7.22 -12.41
CA SER A 135 5.36 -8.11 -13.29
C SER A 135 4.52 -9.33 -13.64
N TYR A 136 4.50 -9.71 -14.92
CA TYR A 136 3.82 -10.91 -15.37
C TYR A 136 4.87 -11.93 -15.80
N LEU A 137 4.79 -13.11 -15.20
CA LEU A 137 5.48 -14.31 -15.66
C LEU A 137 4.42 -15.40 -15.70
N PRO A 138 4.20 -16.08 -16.84
CA PRO A 138 3.24 -17.16 -16.90
C PRO A 138 3.72 -18.30 -16.00
N GLU A 139 2.80 -18.89 -15.23
CA GLU A 139 3.08 -20.07 -14.41
C GLU A 139 3.21 -21.31 -15.31
N THR A 140 4.35 -21.45 -16.00
CA THR A 140 4.68 -22.64 -16.77
C THR A 140 5.58 -23.57 -15.96
N LYS A 141 5.43 -24.89 -16.19
CA LYS A 141 6.14 -25.94 -15.42
C LYS A 141 7.66 -25.95 -15.63
N ASP A 142 8.16 -25.26 -16.65
CA ASP A 142 9.49 -25.54 -17.17
C ASP A 142 10.58 -24.56 -16.70
N GLN A 143 10.24 -23.39 -16.14
CA GLN A 143 11.22 -22.45 -15.55
C GLN A 143 10.54 -21.30 -14.77
N LYS A 144 11.09 -20.97 -13.58
CA LYS A 144 10.70 -19.80 -12.75
C LYS A 144 9.28 -19.83 -12.17
N TRP A 145 8.70 -21.01 -11.97
CA TRP A 145 7.35 -21.16 -11.40
C TRP A 145 7.21 -20.48 -10.03
N ASP A 146 8.18 -20.63 -9.12
CA ASP A 146 8.13 -19.98 -7.80
C ASP A 146 8.04 -18.45 -7.92
N ILE A 147 8.81 -17.86 -8.85
CA ILE A 147 8.81 -16.41 -9.11
C ILE A 147 7.48 -15.97 -9.74
N ALA A 148 6.93 -16.78 -10.66
CA ALA A 148 5.63 -16.52 -11.26
C ALA A 148 4.52 -16.54 -10.20
N ARG A 149 4.55 -17.54 -9.32
CA ARG A 149 3.60 -17.70 -8.22
C ARG A 149 3.71 -16.56 -7.19
N ASP A 150 4.92 -16.15 -6.84
CA ASP A 150 5.16 -14.97 -5.99
C ASP A 150 4.55 -13.70 -6.61
N ASN A 151 4.76 -13.46 -7.91
CA ASN A 151 4.18 -12.32 -8.60
C ASN A 151 2.64 -12.38 -8.60
N THR A 152 2.07 -13.57 -8.76
CA THR A 152 0.61 -13.81 -8.66
C THR A 152 0.10 -13.43 -7.27
N TYR A 153 0.76 -13.86 -6.19
CA TYR A 153 0.37 -13.49 -4.82
C TYR A 153 0.47 -11.98 -4.58
N CYS A 154 1.59 -11.36 -4.95
CA CYS A 154 1.75 -9.89 -4.85
C CYS A 154 0.64 -9.14 -5.59
N ARG A 155 0.25 -9.63 -6.78
CA ARG A 155 -0.84 -9.05 -7.58
C ARG A 155 -2.20 -9.19 -6.90
N GLN A 156 -2.51 -10.36 -6.36
CA GLN A 156 -3.76 -10.61 -5.64
C GLN A 156 -3.87 -9.73 -4.39
N ILE A 157 -2.79 -9.65 -3.60
CA ILE A 157 -2.74 -8.81 -2.40
C ILE A 157 -2.92 -7.33 -2.77
N LEU A 158 -2.19 -6.82 -3.77
CA LEU A 158 -2.33 -5.43 -4.20
C LEU A 158 -3.75 -5.13 -4.68
N LYS A 159 -4.38 -6.05 -5.43
CA LYS A 159 -5.76 -5.90 -5.89
C LYS A 159 -6.75 -5.84 -4.72
N ASN A 160 -6.58 -6.71 -3.72
CA ASN A 160 -7.42 -6.72 -2.52
C ASN A 160 -7.27 -5.42 -1.74
N LEU A 161 -6.04 -4.95 -1.56
CA LEU A 161 -5.74 -3.66 -0.93
C LEU A 161 -6.42 -2.49 -1.63
N LEU A 162 -6.34 -2.41 -2.97
CA LEU A 162 -7.00 -1.35 -3.72
C LEU A 162 -8.52 -1.47 -3.68
N THR A 163 -9.05 -2.68 -3.65
CA THR A 163 -10.49 -2.92 -3.52
C THR A 163 -10.98 -2.43 -2.16
N MET A 164 -10.25 -2.74 -1.09
CA MET A 164 -10.57 -2.28 0.26
C MET A 164 -10.47 -0.76 0.39
N GLN A 165 -9.46 -0.14 -0.22
CA GLN A 165 -9.36 1.33 -0.23
C GLN A 165 -10.53 1.98 -0.98
N TYR A 166 -10.93 1.39 -2.11
CA TYR A 166 -12.10 1.86 -2.85
C TYR A 166 -13.38 1.75 -2.00
N GLU A 167 -13.57 0.63 -1.30
CA GLU A 167 -14.74 0.43 -0.44
C GLU A 167 -14.75 1.36 0.78
N LYS A 168 -13.58 1.70 1.36
CA LYS A 168 -13.46 2.74 2.39
C LYS A 168 -13.92 4.10 1.85
N TYR A 169 -13.41 4.49 0.69
CA TYR A 169 -13.78 5.75 0.03
C TYR A 169 -15.28 5.82 -0.32
N ARG A 170 -15.83 4.72 -0.82
CA ARG A 170 -17.25 4.59 -1.12
C ARG A 170 -18.11 4.69 0.15
N SER A 171 -17.63 4.13 1.25
CA SER A 171 -18.31 4.16 2.55
C SER A 171 -18.37 5.56 3.14
N ASP A 172 -17.31 6.36 2.95
CA ASP A 172 -17.30 7.78 3.30
C ASP A 172 -18.40 8.55 2.56
N ARG A 173 -18.41 8.43 1.22
CA ARG A 173 -19.38 9.14 0.37
C ARG A 173 -20.83 8.73 0.58
N HIS A 174 -21.12 7.46 0.82
CA HIS A 174 -22.49 6.93 0.79
C HIS A 174 -23.06 6.55 2.15
N ARG A 175 -22.22 6.33 3.17
CA ARG A 175 -22.65 5.86 4.50
C ARG A 175 -22.30 6.82 5.62
N GLY A 176 -21.71 7.99 5.30
CA GLY A 176 -21.37 9.02 6.27
C GLY A 176 -20.34 8.55 7.30
N VAL A 177 -19.50 7.59 6.94
CA VAL A 177 -18.34 7.18 7.74
C VAL A 177 -17.17 8.04 7.30
N GLY A 178 -16.96 9.16 8.00
CA GLY A 178 -16.00 10.17 7.57
C GLY A 178 -14.60 9.61 7.28
N HIS A 179 -13.93 10.14 6.26
CA HIS A 179 -12.49 9.94 6.01
C HIS A 179 -11.66 10.03 7.31
N ASP A 180 -12.00 10.96 8.20
CA ASP A 180 -11.29 11.13 9.47
C ASP A 180 -11.39 9.93 10.42
N GLU A 181 -12.49 9.17 10.38
CA GLU A 181 -12.67 7.99 11.24
C GLU A 181 -11.86 6.79 10.75
N LEU A 182 -11.83 6.55 9.45
CA LEU A 182 -11.19 5.37 8.86
C LEU A 182 -9.70 5.59 8.55
N ASP A 183 -9.34 6.77 8.05
CA ASP A 183 -8.02 7.03 7.47
C ASP A 183 -7.12 7.87 8.40
N VAL A 184 -7.67 8.55 9.41
CA VAL A 184 -6.88 9.38 10.34
C VAL A 184 -6.89 8.81 11.76
N LYS A 185 -8.08 8.59 12.33
CA LYS A 185 -8.24 8.13 13.72
C LYS A 185 -8.16 6.62 13.89
N PHE A 186 -8.37 5.88 12.81
CA PHE A 186 -8.48 4.42 12.79
C PHE A 186 -9.50 3.88 13.82
N SER A 187 -10.66 4.53 13.90
CA SER A 187 -11.69 4.22 14.90
C SER A 187 -12.17 2.77 14.83
N HIS A 188 -12.15 2.16 13.65
CA HIS A 188 -12.49 0.74 13.42
C HIS A 188 -11.49 -0.25 14.06
N LEU A 189 -10.25 0.18 14.34
CA LEU A 189 -9.26 -0.63 15.07
C LEU A 189 -9.43 -0.52 16.59
N ARG A 190 -10.13 0.53 17.08
CA ARG A 190 -10.43 0.74 18.51
C ARG A 190 -11.71 0.04 18.96
N THR A 191 -12.62 -0.23 18.02
CA THR A 191 -13.98 -0.72 18.28
C THR A 191 -14.09 -2.22 18.57
N THR A 192 -12.98 -2.96 18.52
CA THR A 192 -12.94 -4.37 18.92
C THR A 192 -13.09 -4.57 20.43
N PHE A 193 -12.86 -3.54 21.24
CA PHE A 193 -12.79 -3.67 22.70
C PHE A 193 -13.70 -2.73 23.50
N ASP A 194 -14.15 -1.60 22.94
CA ASP A 194 -15.21 -0.82 23.57
C ASP A 194 -16.55 -1.44 23.17
N PRO A 195 -17.28 -2.10 24.08
CA PRO A 195 -18.51 -2.79 23.71
C PRO A 195 -19.45 -1.80 23.02
N LEU A 196 -20.08 -2.31 21.97
CA LEU A 196 -21.09 -1.71 21.10
C LEU A 196 -22.32 -1.09 21.83
N THR A 197 -22.22 -0.94 23.15
CA THR A 197 -23.22 -0.51 24.12
C THR A 197 -23.53 1.00 24.12
N LYS A 198 -22.76 1.86 23.45
CA LYS A 198 -23.03 3.31 23.38
C LYS A 198 -23.15 3.89 21.96
N LEU A 199 -23.46 3.06 20.96
CA LEU A 199 -23.65 3.53 19.59
C LEU A 199 -25.12 3.92 19.36
N ASN A 200 -25.32 5.12 18.81
CA ASN A 200 -26.63 5.60 18.38
C ASN A 200 -27.24 4.63 17.34
N LYS A 201 -28.58 4.59 17.19
CA LYS A 201 -29.27 3.66 16.26
C LYS A 201 -28.72 3.71 14.82
N GLY A 202 -28.19 4.86 14.38
CA GLY A 202 -27.54 5.02 13.07
C GLY A 202 -26.17 4.32 12.96
N ASP A 203 -25.41 4.26 14.04
CA ASP A 203 -24.07 3.68 14.05
C ASP A 203 -24.09 2.15 14.13
N LYS A 204 -25.20 1.55 14.60
CA LYS A 204 -25.39 0.10 14.58
C LYS A 204 -25.35 -0.50 13.18
N LYS A 205 -25.76 0.26 12.15
CA LYS A 205 -25.67 -0.15 10.74
C LYS A 205 -24.23 -0.14 10.20
N LYS A 206 -23.31 0.57 10.87
CA LYS A 206 -21.89 0.70 10.48
C LYS A 206 -21.01 -0.42 11.05
N ILE A 207 -21.49 -1.16 12.06
CA ILE A 207 -20.72 -2.18 12.80
C ILE A 207 -20.16 -3.29 11.88
N PRO A 208 -20.96 -3.94 11.00
CA PRO A 208 -20.42 -5.03 10.17
C PRO A 208 -19.32 -4.54 9.22
N LEU A 209 -19.46 -3.31 8.73
CA LEU A 209 -18.50 -2.68 7.84
C LEU A 209 -17.19 -2.33 8.56
N PHE A 210 -17.28 -1.81 9.78
CA PHE A 210 -16.11 -1.52 10.61
C PHE A 210 -15.36 -2.79 10.95
N LYS A 211 -16.07 -3.89 11.22
CA LYS A 211 -15.42 -5.19 11.45
C LYS A 211 -14.61 -5.64 10.24
N VAL A 212 -15.18 -5.59 9.03
CA VAL A 212 -14.46 -5.96 7.81
C VAL A 212 -13.22 -5.09 7.60
N PHE A 213 -13.32 -3.77 7.84
CA PHE A 213 -12.15 -2.89 7.76
C PHE A 213 -11.12 -3.17 8.85
N SER A 214 -11.56 -3.52 10.05
CA SER A 214 -10.70 -3.86 11.19
C SER A 214 -9.92 -5.14 10.93
N ASP A 215 -10.61 -6.21 10.52
CA ASP A 215 -9.99 -7.50 10.19
C ASP A 215 -8.98 -7.34 9.05
N PHE A 216 -9.34 -6.58 8.01
CA PHE A 216 -8.45 -6.32 6.88
C PHE A 216 -7.21 -5.52 7.29
N ASP A 217 -7.37 -4.40 7.98
CA ASP A 217 -6.24 -3.55 8.38
C ASP A 217 -5.33 -4.24 9.39
N THR A 218 -5.90 -5.04 10.29
CA THR A 218 -5.16 -5.89 11.23
C THR A 218 -4.29 -6.89 10.46
N THR A 219 -4.90 -7.63 9.52
CA THR A 219 -4.19 -8.59 8.67
C THR A 219 -3.09 -7.91 7.85
N LEU A 220 -3.36 -6.71 7.31
CA LEU A 220 -2.39 -5.95 6.53
C LEU A 220 -1.18 -5.52 7.37
N VAL A 221 -1.39 -5.12 8.64
CA VAL A 221 -0.29 -4.80 9.56
C VAL A 221 0.57 -6.04 9.83
N TYR A 222 -0.04 -7.19 10.13
CA TYR A 222 0.73 -8.44 10.32
C TYR A 222 1.50 -8.87 9.06
N LEU A 223 0.90 -8.70 7.88
CA LEU A 223 1.57 -8.96 6.60
C LEU A 223 2.77 -8.03 6.41
N ASN A 224 2.61 -6.75 6.73
CA ASN A 224 3.67 -5.76 6.65
C ASN A 224 4.85 -6.09 7.57
N GLU A 225 4.60 -6.48 8.82
CA GLU A 225 5.67 -6.93 9.73
C GLU A 225 6.39 -8.16 9.16
N SER A 226 5.64 -9.11 8.60
CA SER A 226 6.19 -10.36 8.07
C SER A 226 7.09 -10.13 6.85
N LEU A 227 6.72 -9.20 5.97
CA LEU A 227 7.47 -8.88 4.76
C LEU A 227 8.49 -7.73 4.98
N GLY A 228 8.41 -7.02 6.10
CA GLY A 228 9.05 -5.73 6.34
C GLY A 228 8.62 -4.69 5.30
N THR A 229 7.38 -4.75 4.84
CA THR A 229 6.79 -3.76 3.94
C THR A 229 5.98 -2.75 4.75
N ARG A 230 5.61 -1.66 4.09
CA ARG A 230 4.63 -0.68 4.59
C ARG A 230 3.62 -0.44 3.48
N LEU A 231 2.94 -1.52 3.10
CA LEU A 231 1.93 -1.55 2.05
C LEU A 231 0.89 -0.51 2.34
#